data_AF-A0A2E7PWH3-F1
#
_entry.id   AF-A0A2E7PWH3-F1
#
_cell.length_a   1.000
_cell.length_b   1.000
_cell.length_c   1.000
_cell.angle_alpha   90.00
_cell.angle_beta   90.00
_cell.angle_gamma   90.00
#
_symmetry.space_group_name_H-M   'P 1'
#
loop_
_entity.id
_entity.type
_entity.pdbx_description
1 polymer ?
#
loop_
_entity_poly.entity_id
_entity_poly.type
_entity_poly.pdbx_seq_one_letter_code
_entity_poly.pdbx_strand_id
1 'polypeptide(L)'
;MLRFANFALIFLTCASGCSVFESVETKEYAMTWKVDRDQNNKGHNLVEFEFVDFPGHVIGHFSNDLIEHLEEKGERQVVVEIEITRDAFGEVIGHSESDIAGYDGNASTFSYFGEKGDPAVSPFE
;
A
#
# COMPACT_ATOMS: atom_id res chain seq x y z
N MET A 1 -46.18 29.95 20.70
CA MET A 1 -45.23 28.83 20.46
C MET A 1 -43.84 29.43 20.31
N LEU A 2 -43.08 29.49 21.40
CA LEU A 2 -41.71 30.01 21.43
C LEU A 2 -40.79 28.79 21.53
N ARG A 3 -39.90 28.61 20.55
CA ARG A 3 -39.10 27.40 20.35
C ARG A 3 -37.92 27.32 21.35
N PHE A 4 -37.76 26.12 21.88
CA PHE A 4 -36.61 25.49 22.57
C PHE A 4 -35.25 26.10 22.18
N ALA A 5 -34.45 26.60 23.14
CA ALA A 5 -33.58 25.90 24.09
C ALA A 5 -32.14 25.72 23.56
N ASN A 6 -31.22 26.45 24.22
CA ASN A 6 -29.88 26.01 24.63
C ASN A 6 -29.09 25.14 23.63
N PHE A 7 -28.33 25.76 22.73
CA PHE A 7 -27.28 25.07 21.97
C PHE A 7 -25.97 25.18 22.78
N ALA A 8 -25.74 24.21 23.66
CA ALA A 8 -24.47 24.05 24.34
C ALA A 8 -23.39 23.66 23.31
N LEU A 9 -22.39 24.53 23.18
CA LEU A 9 -21.22 24.35 22.34
C LEU A 9 -20.33 23.29 22.99
N ILE A 10 -20.45 22.03 22.57
CA ILE A 10 -19.54 20.96 22.98
C ILE A 10 -18.41 20.93 21.96
N PHE A 11 -17.32 21.66 22.26
CA PHE A 11 -16.02 21.37 21.68
C PHE A 11 -15.53 20.05 22.29
N LEU A 12 -15.92 18.93 21.68
CA LEU A 12 -15.31 17.64 21.97
C LEU A 12 -14.01 17.58 21.19
N THR A 13 -12.93 18.12 21.78
CA THR A 13 -11.57 17.87 21.33
C THR A 13 -11.25 16.40 21.62
N CYS A 14 -11.63 15.51 20.70
CA CYS A 14 -11.05 14.19 20.63
C CYS A 14 -9.60 14.35 20.19
N ALA A 15 -8.70 14.54 21.16
CA ALA A 15 -7.29 14.23 21.01
C ALA A 15 -7.16 12.70 20.95
N SER A 16 -7.59 12.12 19.84
CA SER A 16 -7.17 10.78 19.45
C SER A 16 -5.74 10.94 18.98
N GLY A 17 -4.78 10.35 19.68
CA GLY A 17 -3.35 10.50 19.45
C GLY A 17 -2.91 10.06 18.06
N CYS A 18 -3.08 10.93 17.07
CA CYS A 18 -2.19 10.98 15.92
C CYS A 18 -0.94 11.71 16.41
N SER A 19 0.21 11.05 16.33
CA SER A 19 1.50 11.71 16.52
C SER A 19 1.47 13.01 15.72
N VAL A 20 1.65 14.17 16.37
CA VAL A 20 1.61 15.51 15.72
C VAL A 20 2.78 15.72 14.74
N PHE A 21 3.49 14.63 14.45
CA PHE A 21 4.83 14.54 13.89
C PHE A 21 4.92 13.45 12.85
N GLU A 22 3.81 12.83 12.44
CA GLU A 22 3.79 11.87 11.33
C GLU A 22 2.86 12.39 10.24
N SER A 23 3.26 12.18 8.98
CA SER A 23 2.44 12.45 7.81
C SER A 23 2.27 11.18 7.00
N VAL A 24 1.08 10.98 6.45
CA VAL A 24 0.79 9.89 5.52
C VAL A 24 0.52 10.51 4.17
N GLU A 25 1.28 10.06 3.17
CA GLU A 25 1.10 10.44 1.78
C GLU A 25 0.76 9.20 0.95
N THR A 26 -0.24 9.32 0.11
CA THR A 26 -0.65 8.28 -0.83
C THR A 26 -0.06 8.58 -2.20
N LYS A 27 0.69 7.64 -2.77
CA LYS A 27 1.26 7.75 -4.12
C LYS A 27 0.86 6.56 -4.98
N GLU A 28 0.56 6.84 -6.24
CA GLU A 28 0.32 5.82 -7.25
C GLU A 28 1.63 5.45 -7.97
N TYR A 29 1.87 4.16 -8.12
CA TYR A 29 3.01 3.62 -8.85
C TYR A 29 2.54 2.71 -9.97
N ALA A 30 3.09 2.92 -11.17
CA ALA A 30 2.98 1.94 -12.23
C ALA A 30 3.91 0.76 -11.93
N MET A 31 3.36 -0.45 -11.92
CA MET A 31 4.11 -1.67 -11.64
C MET A 31 3.83 -2.75 -12.68
N THR A 32 4.84 -3.51 -13.04
CA THR A 32 4.64 -4.78 -13.76
C THR A 32 4.56 -5.92 -12.76
N TRP A 33 3.83 -6.98 -13.09
CA TRP A 33 3.71 -8.13 -12.19
C TRP A 33 4.02 -9.44 -12.90
N LYS A 34 4.43 -10.43 -12.11
CA LYS A 34 4.65 -11.81 -12.54
C LYS A 34 4.26 -12.77 -11.42
N VAL A 35 3.82 -13.96 -11.82
CA VAL A 35 3.57 -15.06 -10.87
C VAL A 35 4.78 -15.97 -10.86
N ASP A 36 5.31 -16.23 -9.67
CA ASP A 36 6.26 -17.30 -9.42
C ASP A 36 5.51 -18.45 -8.72
N ARG A 37 5.22 -19.50 -9.49
CA ARG A 37 4.50 -20.69 -9.00
C ARG A 37 5.43 -21.72 -8.34
N ASP A 38 6.74 -21.53 -8.41
CA ASP A 38 7.72 -22.37 -7.73
C ASP A 38 7.96 -21.88 -6.29
N GLN A 39 7.76 -20.57 -6.06
CA GLN A 39 7.72 -20.00 -4.72
C GLN A 39 6.33 -20.04 -4.12
N ASN A 40 6.21 -20.78 -3.00
CA ASN A 40 4.94 -20.99 -2.33
C ASN A 40 5.09 -20.83 -0.81
N ASN A 41 4.10 -20.18 -0.19
CA ASN A 41 3.96 -20.09 1.25
C ASN A 41 2.57 -20.58 1.66
N LYS A 42 2.52 -21.71 2.39
CA LYS A 42 1.28 -22.31 2.91
C LYS A 42 0.18 -22.55 1.85
N GLY A 43 0.57 -22.89 0.62
CA GLY A 43 -0.37 -23.15 -0.48
C GLY A 43 -0.68 -21.91 -1.34
N HIS A 44 -0.16 -20.74 -0.98
CA HIS A 44 -0.30 -19.51 -1.76
C HIS A 44 0.97 -19.27 -2.59
N ASN A 45 0.79 -19.06 -3.90
CA ASN A 45 1.90 -18.74 -4.80
C ASN A 45 2.30 -17.28 -4.68
N LEU A 46 3.54 -16.97 -5.06
CA LEU A 46 4.07 -15.63 -5.07
C LEU A 46 3.60 -14.87 -6.32
N VAL A 47 3.04 -13.68 -6.12
CA VAL A 47 3.00 -12.63 -7.13
C VAL A 47 3.99 -11.55 -6.74
N GLU A 48 4.87 -11.20 -7.67
CA GLU A 48 5.88 -10.17 -7.47
C GLU A 48 5.62 -9.01 -8.42
N PHE A 49 5.50 -7.82 -7.84
CA PHE A 49 5.38 -6.53 -8.52
C PHE A 49 6.75 -5.87 -8.60
N GLU A 50 7.06 -5.26 -9.73
CA GLU A 50 8.27 -4.48 -9.94
C GLU A 50 7.90 -3.07 -10.40
N PHE A 51 8.48 -2.07 -9.72
CA PHE A 51 8.24 -0.66 -10.03
C PHE A 51 8.79 -0.32 -11.41
N VAL A 52 7.97 0.31 -12.25
CA VAL A 52 8.36 0.68 -13.62
C VAL A 52 9.39 1.80 -13.61
N ASP A 53 9.16 2.83 -12.80
CA ASP A 53 10.04 4.01 -12.70
C ASP A 53 11.23 3.79 -11.74
N PHE A 54 11.20 2.71 -10.95
CA PHE A 54 12.22 2.36 -9.97
C PHE A 54 12.67 0.90 -10.17
N PRO A 55 13.28 0.57 -11.32
CA PRO A 55 13.64 -0.80 -11.67
C PRO A 55 14.58 -1.42 -10.62
N GLY A 56 14.37 -2.70 -10.33
CA GLY A 56 15.08 -3.41 -9.26
C GLY A 56 14.35 -3.37 -7.90
N HIS A 57 13.41 -2.45 -7.68
CA HIS A 57 12.55 -2.48 -6.49
C HIS A 57 11.35 -3.38 -6.71
N VAL A 58 11.02 -4.21 -5.72
CA VAL A 58 9.93 -5.17 -5.81
C VAL A 58 9.08 -5.26 -4.55
N ILE A 59 7.81 -5.59 -4.75
CA ILE A 59 6.88 -5.98 -3.70
C ILE A 59 6.38 -7.39 -4.01
N GLY A 60 6.50 -8.31 -3.06
CA GLY A 60 6.00 -9.67 -3.19
C GLY A 60 4.82 -9.93 -2.29
N HIS A 61 3.78 -10.59 -2.81
CA HIS A 61 2.63 -11.06 -2.05
C HIS A 61 2.40 -12.57 -2.28
N PHE A 62 2.16 -13.32 -1.21
CA PHE A 62 1.71 -14.71 -1.32
C PHE A 62 0.18 -14.77 -1.26
N SER A 63 -0.48 -14.78 -2.42
CA SER A 63 -1.94 -14.82 -2.52
C SER A 63 -2.42 -15.33 -3.88
N ASN A 64 -3.20 -16.41 -3.87
CA ASN A 64 -3.80 -16.95 -5.08
C ASN A 64 -4.98 -16.10 -5.56
N ASP A 65 -5.75 -15.52 -4.64
CA ASP A 65 -6.92 -14.68 -4.95
C ASP A 65 -6.47 -13.38 -5.64
N LEU A 66 -5.36 -12.79 -5.20
CA LEU A 66 -4.75 -11.63 -5.87
C LEU A 66 -4.22 -12.00 -7.26
N ILE A 67 -3.60 -13.18 -7.40
CA ILE A 67 -3.15 -13.69 -8.71
C ILE A 67 -4.34 -13.85 -9.65
N GLU A 68 -5.42 -14.47 -9.20
CA GLU A 68 -6.64 -14.65 -9.99
C GLU A 68 -7.22 -13.31 -10.45
N HIS A 69 -7.36 -12.34 -9.54
CA HIS A 69 -7.81 -10.97 -9.88
C HIS A 69 -6.95 -10.32 -10.97
N LEU A 70 -5.62 -10.43 -10.87
CA LEU A 70 -4.70 -9.86 -11.86
C LEU A 70 -4.76 -10.61 -13.20
N GLU A 71 -4.89 -11.94 -13.17
CA GLU A 71 -5.07 -12.77 -14.36
C GLU A 71 -6.39 -12.44 -15.08
N GLU A 72 -7.48 -12.22 -14.34
CA GLU A 72 -8.78 -11.79 -14.87
C GLU A 72 -8.73 -10.39 -15.48
N LYS A 73 -8.00 -9.46 -14.85
CA LYS A 73 -7.80 -8.11 -15.38
C LYS A 73 -6.99 -8.12 -16.69
N GLY A 74 -6.02 -9.03 -16.80
CA GLY A 74 -5.25 -9.28 -18.03
C GLY A 74 -4.27 -8.17 -18.42
N GLU A 75 -4.07 -7.16 -17.57
CA GLU A 75 -3.15 -6.05 -17.79
C GLU A 75 -1.77 -6.38 -17.21
N ARG A 76 -0.72 -6.34 -18.04
CA ARG A 76 0.66 -6.66 -17.59
C ARG A 76 1.27 -5.60 -16.67
N GLN A 77 0.78 -4.37 -16.79
CA GLN A 77 1.13 -3.24 -15.94
C GLN A 77 -0.13 -2.81 -15.21
N VAL A 78 -0.03 -2.60 -13.91
CA VAL A 78 -1.13 -2.15 -13.06
C VAL A 78 -0.68 -0.94 -12.24
N VAL A 79 -1.66 -0.19 -11.74
CA VAL A 79 -1.43 0.85 -10.74
C VAL A 79 -1.55 0.24 -9.36
N VAL A 80 -0.57 0.51 -8.51
CA VAL A 80 -0.58 0.18 -7.09
C VAL A 80 -0.49 1.48 -6.31
N GLU A 81 -1.43 1.67 -5.39
CA GLU A 81 -1.44 2.79 -4.48
C GLU A 81 -0.69 2.40 -3.20
N ILE A 82 0.28 3.22 -2.81
CA ILE A 82 1.10 3.00 -1.61
C ILE A 82 0.93 4.19 -0.68
N GLU A 83 0.53 3.90 0.55
CA GLU A 83 0.62 4.81 1.67
C GLU A 83 2.04 4.81 2.21
N ILE A 84 2.65 6.00 2.27
CA ILE A 84 4.00 6.22 2.79
C ILE A 84 3.87 7.05 4.06
N THR A 85 4.33 6.49 5.18
CA THR A 85 4.37 7.17 6.46
C THR A 85 5.73 7.82 6.64
N ARG A 86 5.73 9.13 6.87
CA ARG A 86 6.93 9.93 7.13
C ARG A 86 6.90 10.53 8.52
N ASP A 87 8.07 10.65 9.13
CA ASP A 87 8.24 11.35 10.39
C ASP A 87 8.23 12.89 10.22
N ALA A 88 8.49 13.61 11.32
CA ALA A 88 8.45 15.06 11.37
C ALA A 88 9.50 15.75 10.52
N PHE A 89 10.57 15.02 10.17
CA PHE A 89 11.69 15.50 9.39
C PHE A 89 11.53 15.14 7.90
N GLY A 90 10.49 14.37 7.55
CA GLY A 90 10.21 13.92 6.19
C GLY A 90 10.82 12.55 5.86
N GLU A 91 11.45 11.89 6.83
CA GLU A 91 12.07 10.58 6.66
C GLU A 91 11.00 9.50 6.58
N VAL A 92 11.16 8.53 5.68
CA VAL A 92 10.23 7.41 5.53
C VAL A 92 10.40 6.44 6.70
N ILE A 93 9.33 6.24 7.46
CA ILE A 93 9.30 5.31 8.60
C ILE A 93 8.41 4.08 8.36
N GLY A 94 7.65 4.07 7.26
CA GLY A 94 6.84 2.93 6.86
C GLY A 94 6.19 3.13 5.50
N HIS A 95 5.76 2.02 4.91
CA HIS A 95 4.91 2.03 3.73
C HIS A 95 3.97 0.82 3.76
N SER A 96 2.83 0.93 3.09
CA SER A 96 1.89 -0.18 2.89
C SER A 96 1.09 0.04 1.61
N GLU A 97 0.76 -1.05 0.92
CA GLU A 97 -0.12 -1.02 -0.25
C GLU A 97 -1.57 -0.75 0.21
N SER A 98 -2.16 0.37 -0.21
CA SER A 98 -3.56 0.73 0.09
C SER A 98 -4.53 0.22 -0.97
N ASP A 99 -4.09 0.11 -2.23
CA ASP A 99 -4.84 -0.50 -3.33
C ASP A 99 -3.88 -1.22 -4.30
N ILE A 100 -4.26 -2.44 -4.72
CA ILE A 100 -3.53 -3.17 -5.76
C ILE A 100 -4.48 -3.39 -6.93
N ALA A 101 -4.41 -2.53 -7.92
CA ALA A 101 -5.17 -2.65 -9.17
C ALA A 101 -6.70 -2.74 -8.97
N GLY A 102 -7.25 -2.11 -7.92
CA GLY A 102 -8.66 -2.17 -7.55
C GLY A 102 -9.09 -3.46 -6.86
N TYR A 103 -8.15 -4.24 -6.30
CA TYR A 103 -8.46 -5.46 -5.57
C TYR A 103 -9.05 -5.15 -4.20
N ASP A 104 -10.26 -5.63 -3.94
CA ASP A 104 -11.01 -5.37 -2.70
C ASP A 104 -10.76 -6.42 -1.59
N GLY A 105 -9.99 -7.47 -1.91
CA GLY A 105 -9.62 -8.53 -0.97
C GLY A 105 -8.36 -8.20 -0.16
N ASN A 106 -8.02 -9.11 0.76
CA ASN A 106 -6.74 -9.01 1.47
C ASN A 106 -5.62 -9.47 0.54
N ALA A 107 -4.73 -8.54 0.16
CA ALA A 107 -3.63 -8.79 -0.76
C ALA A 107 -2.78 -10.00 -0.37
N SER A 108 -2.52 -10.24 0.93
CA SER A 108 -1.86 -11.45 1.42
C SER A 108 -1.72 -11.46 2.94
N THR A 109 -1.58 -12.65 3.54
CA THR A 109 -1.09 -12.78 4.93
C THR A 109 0.41 -12.49 5.07
N PHE A 110 1.18 -12.66 4.00
CA PHE A 110 2.62 -12.43 3.97
C PHE A 110 3.01 -11.66 2.71
N SER A 111 3.63 -10.50 2.91
CA SER A 111 4.24 -9.70 1.86
C SER A 111 5.67 -9.31 2.22
N TYR A 112 6.43 -8.84 1.24
CA TYR A 112 7.74 -8.24 1.46
C TYR A 112 7.98 -7.09 0.48
N PHE A 113 8.84 -6.17 0.88
CA PHE A 113 9.52 -5.24 -0.01
C PHE A 113 10.98 -5.69 -0.17
N GLY A 114 11.52 -5.60 -1.37
CA GLY A 114 12.87 -6.07 -1.66
C GLY A 114 13.53 -5.35 -2.82
N GLU A 115 14.83 -5.58 -2.95
CA GLU A 115 15.67 -5.00 -3.99
C GLU A 115 16.38 -6.11 -4.76
N LYS A 116 16.54 -5.91 -6.06
CA LYS A 116 17.31 -6.77 -6.97
C LYS A 116 18.49 -6.00 -7.52
N GLY A 117 19.69 -6.53 -7.30
CA GLY A 117 20.92 -5.87 -7.76
C GLY A 117 21.29 -4.70 -6.85
N ASP A 118 21.56 -3.55 -7.45
CA ASP A 118 22.01 -2.32 -6.76
C ASP A 118 21.23 -1.12 -7.34
N PRO A 119 19.94 -0.95 -6.99
CA PRO A 119 19.10 0.09 -7.55
C PRO A 119 19.56 1.48 -7.09
N ALA A 120 19.61 2.43 -8.02
CA ALA A 120 20.25 3.72 -7.79
C ALA A 120 19.42 4.70 -6.93
N VAL A 121 18.09 4.57 -6.93
CA VAL A 121 17.15 5.49 -6.25
C VAL A 121 16.01 4.68 -5.65
N SER A 122 15.56 5.05 -4.45
CA SER A 122 14.41 4.43 -3.77
C SER A 122 13.09 5.00 -4.29
N PRO A 123 12.02 4.18 -4.43
CA PRO A 123 10.68 4.68 -4.75
C PRO A 123 10.09 5.60 -3.67
N PHE A 124 10.65 5.59 -2.46
CA PHE A 124 10.12 6.32 -1.30
C PHE A 124 10.95 7.54 -0.91
N GLU A 125 12.11 7.78 -1.54
CA GLU A 125 12.90 9.00 -1.31
C GLU A 125 12.15 10.28 -1.73
#